data_AF-A0AA36HXH9-F1
#
_entry.id   AF-A0AA36HXH9-F1
#
_cell.length_a   1.000
_cell.length_b   1.000
_cell.length_c   1.000
_cell.angle_alpha   90.00
_cell.angle_beta   90.00
_cell.angle_gamma   90.00
#
_symmetry.space_group_name_H-M   'P 1'
#
loop_
_entity.id
_entity.type
_entity.pdbx_description
1 polymer ?
#
loop_
_entity_poly.entity_id
_entity_poly.type
_entity_poly.pdbx_seq_one_letter_code
_entity_poly.pdbx_strand_id
1 'polypeptide(L)'
;MRLALLLALRILAAGEAPPGAVPSSGTEAWYADYELRFRPEDAGAPAVLWRLPAWQFQEDIGNFYHQNGRPPLSPAFFVSSMQPPSQLQILQECPGLLLSSTILAAQARQSAGDCAQAHGLFQQALAWIAQLMSSRLGARIDLTWPMEEAVLLDAVAQASSLLPGWPIEAAVARFLQGSCQAAGQLSCHDAKLDLVVAVCNEDLSWLQAFPDARLWIYAKCGLQDLRLKLAAAPCVVFQELPNLAMESLAYATHMDRNYGGFADFTLFLQGKPFEHAPHILVEDAVGAIRAGLYAVPFLHLNSRRFLAGSSFCLRDLFQRLFPESTVPEVFASYCCSQ
;
A
#
# COMPACT_ATOMS: atom_id res chain seq x y z
N MET A 1 -34.36 -11.75 39.68
CA MET A 1 -34.13 -10.33 40.02
C MET A 1 -32.63 -9.96 39.98
N ARG A 2 -31.91 -10.35 38.92
CA ARG A 2 -30.47 -10.05 38.70
C ARG A 2 -30.23 -9.69 37.22
N LEU A 3 -31.06 -8.81 36.67
CA LEU A 3 -31.00 -8.42 35.25
C LEU A 3 -31.03 -6.88 35.06
N ALA A 4 -30.80 -6.10 36.11
CA ALA A 4 -30.96 -4.64 36.08
C ALA A 4 -29.66 -3.84 36.27
N LEU A 5 -28.49 -4.47 36.22
CA LEU A 5 -27.21 -3.81 36.49
C LEU A 5 -26.26 -3.68 35.28
N LEU A 6 -26.79 -3.78 34.05
CA LEU A 6 -25.99 -3.72 32.82
C LEU A 6 -26.23 -2.47 31.95
N LEU A 7 -27.02 -1.50 32.41
CA LEU A 7 -27.44 -0.36 31.57
C LEU A 7 -26.92 1.03 31.99
N ALA A 8 -25.97 1.12 32.93
CA ALA A 8 -25.51 2.41 33.46
C ALA A 8 -24.00 2.67 33.38
N LEU A 9 -23.25 1.93 32.54
CA LEU A 9 -21.85 2.25 32.22
C LEU A 9 -21.69 2.48 30.71
N ARG A 10 -22.38 3.51 30.19
CA ARG A 10 -21.79 4.29 29.09
C ARG A 10 -20.69 5.15 29.70
N ILE A 11 -19.54 4.54 29.95
CA ILE A 11 -18.31 5.28 30.15
C ILE A 11 -18.09 6.04 28.84
N LEU A 12 -18.25 7.37 28.89
CA LEU A 12 -17.64 8.25 27.92
C LEU A 12 -16.14 8.00 28.00
N ALA A 13 -15.65 7.09 27.16
CA ALA A 13 -14.23 6.95 26.88
C ALA A 13 -13.79 8.13 25.99
N ALA A 14 -13.96 9.35 26.50
CA ALA A 14 -13.15 10.47 26.06
C ALA A 14 -11.81 10.25 26.74
N GLY A 15 -10.90 9.53 26.08
CA GLY A 15 -9.51 9.54 26.49
C GLY A 15 -9.07 11.00 26.54
N GLU A 16 -8.65 11.48 27.71
CA GLU A 16 -8.03 12.80 27.81
C GLU A 16 -6.87 12.82 26.83
N ALA A 17 -6.91 13.76 25.89
CA ALA A 17 -5.83 13.94 24.94
C ALA A 17 -4.53 14.21 25.73
N PRO A 18 -3.40 13.58 25.37
CA PRO A 18 -2.16 13.78 26.10
C PRO A 18 -1.81 15.28 26.14
N PRO A 19 -1.19 15.78 27.22
CA PRO A 19 -0.82 17.19 27.34
C PRO A 19 -0.05 17.69 26.10
N GLY A 20 -0.60 18.67 25.40
CA GLY A 20 -0.02 19.23 24.17
C GLY A 20 -0.56 18.64 22.85
N ALA A 21 -1.49 17.69 22.89
CA ALA A 21 -2.27 17.33 21.71
C ALA A 21 -3.02 18.57 21.20
N VAL A 22 -2.92 18.83 19.91
CA VAL A 22 -3.71 19.85 19.22
C VAL A 22 -4.78 19.09 18.44
N PRO A 23 -6.06 19.51 18.46
CA PRO A 23 -7.08 18.90 17.60
C PRO A 23 -6.59 18.93 16.17
N SER A 24 -6.79 17.84 15.43
CA SER A 24 -6.49 17.86 14.01
C SER A 24 -7.34 18.95 13.34
N SER A 25 -6.76 19.67 12.38
CA SER A 25 -7.48 20.73 11.69
C SER A 25 -8.66 20.12 10.92
N GLY A 26 -9.88 20.24 11.46
CA GLY A 26 -11.10 19.76 10.82
C GLY A 26 -11.96 18.78 11.63
N THR A 27 -11.54 18.33 12.82
CA THR A 27 -12.35 17.40 13.64
C THR A 27 -12.43 17.83 15.11
N GLU A 28 -13.61 17.69 15.73
CA GLU A 28 -13.80 17.83 17.20
C GLU A 28 -13.20 16.65 18.00
N ALA A 29 -12.76 15.59 17.31
CA ALA A 29 -12.11 14.43 17.91
C ALA A 29 -10.59 14.61 18.00
N TRP A 30 -10.03 14.19 19.15
CA TRP A 30 -8.60 14.22 19.43
C TRP A 30 -7.95 12.94 18.88
N TYR A 31 -7.25 13.06 17.76
CA TYR A 31 -6.43 11.98 17.22
C TYR A 31 -4.96 12.35 17.34
N ALA A 32 -4.12 11.38 17.71
CA ALA A 32 -2.69 11.55 17.67
C ALA A 32 -2.23 11.63 16.19
N ASP A 33 -1.53 12.70 15.83
CA ASP A 33 -0.77 12.77 14.59
C ASP A 33 0.53 11.97 14.78
N TYR A 34 0.73 10.92 13.99
CA TYR A 34 1.95 10.12 14.05
C TYR A 34 2.96 10.67 13.04
N GLU A 35 3.96 11.39 13.55
CA GLU A 35 5.16 11.72 12.78
C GLU A 35 6.18 10.60 12.95
N LEU A 36 6.17 9.64 12.02
CA LEU A 36 7.08 8.50 12.04
C LEU A 36 8.34 8.86 11.25
N ARG A 37 9.35 9.34 11.97
CA ARG A 37 10.67 9.59 11.39
C ARG A 37 11.38 8.27 11.16
N PHE A 38 11.28 7.74 9.95
CA PHE A 38 12.23 6.72 9.52
C PHE A 38 13.61 7.38 9.51
N ARG A 39 14.56 6.84 10.29
CA ARG A 39 15.96 7.26 10.33
C ARG A 39 16.79 6.27 9.50
N PRO A 40 16.82 6.41 8.17
CA PRO A 40 17.62 5.57 7.29
C PRO A 40 19.14 5.72 7.49
N GLU A 41 19.59 6.56 8.43
CA GLU A 41 20.96 6.55 8.94
C GLU A 41 21.34 5.20 9.58
N ASP A 42 20.38 4.40 10.06
CA ASP A 42 20.60 2.99 10.43
C ASP A 42 20.85 2.06 9.22
N ALA A 43 20.60 2.54 7.99
CA ALA A 43 20.75 1.83 6.72
C ALA A 43 21.66 2.57 5.69
N GLY A 44 22.33 3.66 6.09
CA GLY A 44 23.22 4.45 5.24
C GLY A 44 22.55 5.36 4.19
N ALA A 45 21.25 5.66 4.29
CA ALA A 45 20.52 6.53 3.35
C ALA A 45 19.99 7.82 4.03
N PRO A 46 19.70 8.90 3.26
CA PRO A 46 19.20 10.16 3.83
C PRO A 46 17.76 10.04 4.36
N ALA A 47 17.47 10.74 5.46
CA ALA A 47 16.18 10.67 6.15
C ALA A 47 14.98 10.98 5.25
N VAL A 48 14.13 9.97 5.03
CA VAL A 48 12.83 10.16 4.38
C VAL A 48 11.82 10.43 5.49
N LEU A 49 11.33 11.67 5.56
CA LEU A 49 10.25 12.02 6.47
C LEU A 49 8.95 11.41 5.94
N TRP A 50 8.45 10.39 6.62
CA TRP A 50 7.12 9.84 6.36
C TRP A 50 6.16 10.37 7.43
N ARG A 51 5.19 11.20 7.03
CA ARG A 51 4.15 11.70 7.94
C ARG A 51 2.86 10.95 7.65
N LEU A 52 2.32 10.27 8.65
CA LEU A 52 1.02 9.62 8.58
C LEU A 52 0.05 10.32 9.55
N PRO A 53 -0.74 11.29 9.06
CA PRO A 53 -1.84 11.83 9.86
C PRO A 53 -2.86 10.71 10.12
N ALA A 54 -2.90 10.16 11.33
CA ALA A 54 -3.75 9.00 11.62
C ALA A 54 -5.24 9.32 11.52
N TRP A 55 -5.64 10.57 11.77
CA TRP A 55 -7.01 11.02 11.53
C TRP A 55 -7.40 10.91 10.04
N GLN A 56 -6.50 11.30 9.14
CA GLN A 56 -6.74 11.22 7.70
C GLN A 56 -6.81 9.75 7.27
N PHE A 57 -5.91 8.91 7.79
CA PHE A 57 -5.97 7.48 7.53
C PHE A 57 -7.27 6.85 8.04
N GLN A 58 -7.74 7.25 9.24
CA GLN A 58 -9.00 6.81 9.81
C GLN A 58 -10.21 7.25 8.95
N GLU A 59 -10.21 8.48 8.46
CA GLU A 59 -11.23 8.98 7.55
C GLU A 59 -11.21 8.20 6.23
N ASP A 60 -10.03 8.04 5.60
CA ASP A 60 -9.86 7.33 4.35
C ASP A 60 -10.30 5.86 4.47
N ILE A 61 -9.92 5.18 5.56
CA ILE A 61 -10.30 3.78 5.77
C ILE A 61 -11.79 3.65 6.12
N GLY A 62 -12.36 4.60 6.87
CA GLY A 62 -13.80 4.68 7.10
C GLY A 62 -14.58 4.86 5.80
N ASN A 63 -14.13 5.78 4.95
CA ASN A 63 -14.71 6.00 3.61
C ASN A 63 -14.60 4.75 2.74
N PHE A 64 -13.47 4.04 2.78
CA PHE A 64 -13.30 2.78 2.05
C PHE A 64 -14.33 1.72 2.46
N TYR A 65 -14.54 1.50 3.76
CA TYR A 65 -15.46 0.45 4.23
C TYR A 65 -16.94 0.86 4.21
N HIS A 66 -17.26 2.15 4.31
CA HIS A 66 -18.65 2.62 4.47
C HIS A 66 -19.19 3.44 3.30
N GLN A 67 -18.32 4.01 2.46
CA GLN A 67 -18.71 4.97 1.42
C GLN A 67 -18.14 4.65 0.03
N ASN A 68 -17.68 3.41 -0.20
CA ASN A 68 -17.00 3.01 -1.44
C ASN A 68 -15.80 3.91 -1.81
N GLY A 69 -15.13 4.46 -0.80
CA GLY A 69 -13.89 5.21 -0.97
C GLY A 69 -12.75 4.35 -1.51
N ARG A 70 -11.62 4.97 -1.84
CA ARG A 70 -10.42 4.24 -2.26
C ARG A 70 -9.70 3.69 -1.02
N PRO A 71 -9.17 2.45 -1.05
CA PRO A 71 -8.43 1.92 0.10
C PRO A 71 -7.11 2.68 0.29
N PRO A 72 -6.78 3.13 1.51
CA PRO A 72 -5.50 3.78 1.80
C PRO A 72 -4.36 2.73 1.94
N LEU A 73 -4.05 2.01 0.85
CA LEU A 73 -3.11 0.87 0.88
C LEU A 73 -1.69 1.27 1.25
N SER A 74 -1.16 2.37 0.69
CA SER A 74 0.22 2.79 0.98
C SER A 74 0.49 3.00 2.48
N PRO A 75 -0.31 3.80 3.22
CA PRO A 75 -0.14 3.92 4.66
C PRO A 75 -0.45 2.63 5.43
N ALA A 76 -1.41 1.83 4.98
CA ALA A 76 -1.69 0.54 5.61
C ALA A 76 -0.48 -0.41 5.55
N PHE A 77 0.14 -0.54 4.37
CA PHE A 77 1.36 -1.35 4.21
C PHE A 77 2.52 -0.78 5.01
N PHE A 78 2.72 0.53 4.98
CA PHE A 78 3.76 1.18 5.77
C PHE A 78 3.64 0.81 7.26
N VAL A 79 2.47 1.03 7.88
CA VAL A 79 2.20 0.71 9.29
C VAL A 79 2.38 -0.80 9.57
N SER A 80 1.81 -1.65 8.73
CA SER A 80 1.89 -3.11 8.91
C SER A 80 3.31 -3.68 8.71
N SER A 81 4.18 -3.00 7.96
CA SER A 81 5.56 -3.43 7.68
C SER A 81 6.60 -2.92 8.69
N MET A 82 6.19 -2.13 9.69
CA MET A 82 7.11 -1.60 10.69
C MET A 82 7.77 -2.70 11.50
N GLN A 83 8.94 -2.39 12.07
CA GLN A 83 9.63 -3.30 12.98
C GLN A 83 8.76 -3.61 14.22
N PRO A 84 8.85 -4.83 14.79
CA PRO A 84 8.00 -5.24 15.91
C PRO A 84 7.97 -4.27 17.10
N PRO A 85 9.08 -3.62 17.52
CA PRO A 85 9.03 -2.63 18.60
C PRO A 85 8.12 -1.42 18.27
N SER A 86 8.16 -0.93 17.03
CA SER A 86 7.31 0.17 16.57
C SER A 86 5.85 -0.25 16.46
N GLN A 87 5.58 -1.47 16.00
CA GLN A 87 4.22 -2.02 16.00
C GLN A 87 3.66 -2.12 17.42
N LEU A 88 4.44 -2.61 18.39
CA LEU A 88 4.01 -2.69 19.78
C LEU A 88 3.75 -1.31 20.40
N GLN A 89 4.55 -0.31 20.05
CA GLN A 89 4.30 1.07 20.47
C GLN A 89 2.98 1.60 19.89
N ILE A 90 2.75 1.46 18.58
CA ILE A 90 1.50 1.89 17.94
C ILE A 90 0.31 1.12 18.53
N LEU A 91 0.46 -0.16 18.84
CA LEU A 91 -0.59 -0.96 19.48
C LEU A 91 -1.01 -0.38 20.84
N GLN A 92 -0.07 0.20 21.59
CA GLN A 92 -0.33 0.83 22.88
C GLN A 92 -0.96 2.22 22.72
N GLU A 93 -0.53 2.99 21.73
CA GLU A 93 -0.92 4.41 21.55
C GLU A 93 -2.18 4.58 20.67
N CYS A 94 -2.26 3.89 19.53
CA CYS A 94 -3.42 3.86 18.63
C CYS A 94 -3.61 2.45 18.03
N PRO A 95 -4.16 1.51 18.82
CA PRO A 95 -4.44 0.14 18.36
C PRO A 95 -5.29 0.08 17.10
N GLY A 96 -6.25 1.00 16.92
CA GLY A 96 -7.08 1.07 15.73
C GLY A 96 -6.30 1.29 14.43
N LEU A 97 -5.25 2.12 14.46
CA LEU A 97 -4.38 2.37 13.31
C LEU A 97 -3.66 1.09 12.87
N LEU A 98 -3.01 0.40 13.81
CA LEU A 98 -2.28 -0.83 13.52
C LEU A 98 -3.21 -1.95 13.05
N LEU A 99 -4.30 -2.19 13.78
CA LEU A 99 -5.24 -3.26 13.45
C LEU A 99 -5.88 -3.04 12.08
N SER A 100 -6.41 -1.85 11.81
CA SER A 100 -7.06 -1.56 10.53
C SER A 100 -6.07 -1.63 9.36
N SER A 101 -4.84 -1.13 9.57
CA SER A 101 -3.76 -1.21 8.57
C SER A 101 -3.41 -2.65 8.24
N THR A 102 -3.20 -3.49 9.26
CA THR A 102 -2.82 -4.89 9.07
C THR A 102 -3.94 -5.72 8.46
N ILE A 103 -5.21 -5.51 8.85
CA ILE A 103 -6.35 -6.20 8.23
C ILE A 103 -6.54 -5.75 6.77
N LEU A 104 -6.37 -4.46 6.47
CA LEU A 104 -6.44 -3.96 5.09
C LEU A 104 -5.30 -4.53 4.23
N ALA A 105 -4.08 -4.60 4.75
CA ALA A 105 -2.95 -5.25 4.09
C ALA A 105 -3.23 -6.75 3.86
N ALA A 106 -3.82 -7.45 4.84
CA ALA A 106 -4.22 -8.84 4.70
C ALA A 106 -5.25 -9.03 3.57
N GLN A 107 -6.27 -8.17 3.49
CA GLN A 107 -7.27 -8.21 2.40
C GLN A 107 -6.65 -7.93 1.03
N ALA A 108 -5.70 -7.00 0.95
CA ALA A 108 -4.98 -6.71 -0.29
C ALA A 108 -4.19 -7.94 -0.75
N ARG A 109 -3.47 -8.62 0.17
CA ARG A 109 -2.76 -9.87 -0.14
C ARG A 109 -3.70 -11.00 -0.54
N GLN A 110 -4.84 -11.14 0.14
CA GLN A 110 -5.88 -12.13 -0.19
C GLN A 110 -6.41 -11.89 -1.61
N SER A 111 -6.68 -10.61 -1.93
CA SER A 111 -7.12 -10.17 -3.26
C SER A 111 -6.06 -10.39 -4.32
N ALA A 112 -4.78 -10.33 -3.97
CA ALA A 112 -3.65 -10.61 -4.86
C ALA A 112 -3.38 -12.12 -5.05
N GLY A 113 -4.11 -13.00 -4.36
CA GLY A 113 -3.91 -14.45 -4.39
C GLY A 113 -2.77 -14.96 -3.49
N ASP A 114 -2.14 -14.10 -2.67
CA ASP A 114 -1.15 -14.50 -1.68
C ASP A 114 -1.84 -14.90 -0.36
N CYS A 115 -2.47 -16.07 -0.38
CA CYS A 115 -3.24 -16.59 0.74
C CYS A 115 -2.40 -16.78 2.00
N ALA A 116 -1.15 -17.21 1.85
CA ALA A 116 -0.29 -17.51 2.99
C ALA A 116 0.04 -16.22 3.75
N GLN A 117 0.48 -15.17 3.03
CA GLN A 117 0.78 -13.90 3.67
C GLN A 117 -0.48 -13.21 4.20
N ALA A 118 -1.60 -13.28 3.46
CA ALA A 118 -2.88 -12.75 3.90
C ALA A 118 -3.33 -13.34 5.25
N HIS A 119 -3.30 -14.67 5.38
CA HIS A 119 -3.66 -15.33 6.63
C HIS A 119 -2.68 -15.00 7.76
N GLY A 120 -1.38 -14.92 7.47
CA GLY A 120 -0.38 -14.55 8.48
C GLY A 120 -0.61 -13.14 9.06
N LEU A 121 -0.87 -12.15 8.20
CA LEU A 121 -1.20 -10.79 8.61
C LEU A 121 -2.52 -10.76 9.40
N PHE A 122 -3.54 -11.48 8.94
CA PHE A 122 -4.83 -11.53 9.63
C PHE A 122 -4.71 -12.18 11.01
N GLN A 123 -3.99 -13.31 11.13
CA GLN A 123 -3.70 -13.96 12.41
C GLN A 123 -2.94 -13.04 13.36
N GLN A 124 -1.99 -12.26 12.86
CA GLN A 124 -1.28 -11.26 13.66
C GLN A 124 -2.23 -10.19 14.22
N ALA A 125 -3.17 -9.70 13.40
CA ALA A 125 -4.19 -8.76 13.86
C ALA A 125 -5.10 -9.38 14.94
N LEU A 126 -5.50 -10.65 14.79
CA LEU A 126 -6.30 -11.36 15.80
C LEU A 126 -5.55 -11.53 17.12
N ALA A 127 -4.25 -11.84 17.07
CA ALA A 127 -3.41 -11.95 18.27
C ALA A 127 -3.34 -10.61 19.03
N TRP A 128 -3.24 -9.49 18.31
CA TRP A 128 -3.27 -8.16 18.92
C TRP A 128 -4.64 -7.80 19.50
N ILE A 129 -5.74 -8.17 18.83
CA ILE A 129 -7.09 -8.03 19.39
C ILE A 129 -7.21 -8.81 20.70
N ALA A 130 -6.77 -10.07 20.71
CA ALA A 130 -6.78 -10.91 21.91
C ALA A 130 -5.94 -10.31 23.04
N GLN A 131 -4.77 -9.73 22.72
CA GLN A 131 -3.92 -9.03 23.69
C GLN A 131 -4.61 -7.79 24.28
N LEU A 132 -5.23 -6.95 23.44
CA LEU A 132 -5.96 -5.76 23.87
C LEU A 132 -7.12 -6.14 24.79
N MET A 133 -7.93 -7.12 24.40
CA MET A 133 -9.04 -7.59 25.23
C MET A 133 -8.55 -8.21 26.54
N SER A 134 -7.48 -9.00 26.52
CA SER A 134 -6.93 -9.64 27.73
C SER A 134 -6.44 -8.61 28.75
N SER A 135 -5.75 -7.56 28.29
CA SER A 135 -5.28 -6.48 29.15
C SER A 135 -6.41 -5.69 29.81
N ARG A 136 -7.56 -5.56 29.13
CA ARG A 136 -8.74 -4.83 29.62
C ARG A 136 -9.61 -5.67 30.55
N LEU A 137 -9.79 -6.95 30.24
CA LEU A 137 -10.70 -7.85 30.95
C LEU A 137 -10.02 -8.60 32.10
N GLY A 138 -8.69 -8.59 32.17
CA GLY A 138 -7.93 -9.36 33.17
C GLY A 138 -8.05 -10.88 33.01
N ALA A 139 -8.51 -11.34 31.84
CA ALA A 139 -8.65 -12.75 31.49
C ALA A 139 -7.89 -13.03 30.20
N ARG A 140 -7.20 -14.17 30.12
CA ARG A 140 -6.52 -14.59 28.90
C ARG A 140 -7.55 -14.95 27.83
N ILE A 141 -7.55 -14.22 26.73
CA ILE A 141 -8.33 -14.52 25.53
C ILE A 141 -7.37 -15.09 24.49
N ASP A 142 -7.77 -16.18 23.86
CA ASP A 142 -7.02 -16.82 22.80
C ASP A 142 -7.89 -16.84 21.54
N LEU A 143 -7.47 -16.08 20.52
CA LEU A 143 -8.12 -16.04 19.21
C LEU A 143 -7.21 -16.75 18.22
N THR A 144 -7.45 -18.05 18.00
CA THR A 144 -6.67 -18.88 17.08
C THR A 144 -7.49 -19.23 15.85
N TRP A 145 -7.04 -18.82 14.67
CA TRP A 145 -7.67 -19.21 13.42
C TRP A 145 -7.28 -20.65 13.02
N PRO A 146 -8.21 -21.54 12.62
CA PRO A 146 -9.63 -21.27 12.35
C PRO A 146 -10.52 -21.33 13.61
N MET A 147 -11.41 -20.35 13.76
CA MET A 147 -12.47 -20.30 14.78
C MET A 147 -13.83 -20.41 14.10
N GLU A 148 -14.87 -20.72 14.87
CA GLU A 148 -16.25 -20.50 14.39
C GLU A 148 -16.44 -18.99 14.13
N GLU A 149 -16.88 -18.65 12.91
CA GLU A 149 -17.02 -17.27 12.44
C GLU A 149 -17.84 -16.40 13.39
N ALA A 150 -18.91 -16.94 13.97
CA ALA A 150 -19.76 -16.23 14.92
C ALA A 150 -19.01 -15.83 16.21
N VAL A 151 -18.13 -16.70 16.72
CA VAL A 151 -17.32 -16.42 17.92
C VAL A 151 -16.29 -15.34 17.63
N LEU A 152 -15.68 -15.39 16.45
CA LEU A 152 -14.72 -14.38 16.00
C LEU A 152 -15.38 -13.00 15.85
N LEU A 153 -16.54 -12.94 15.19
CA LEU A 153 -17.26 -11.68 14.99
C LEU A 153 -17.72 -11.06 16.31
N ASP A 154 -18.17 -11.86 17.30
CA ASP A 154 -18.53 -11.35 18.62
C ASP A 154 -17.30 -10.77 19.36
N ALA A 155 -16.17 -11.47 19.36
CA ALA A 155 -14.92 -10.97 19.95
C ALA A 155 -14.45 -9.67 19.29
N VAL A 156 -14.58 -9.58 17.96
CA VAL A 156 -14.23 -8.39 17.19
C VAL A 156 -15.20 -7.23 17.45
N ALA A 157 -16.50 -7.48 17.62
CA ALA A 157 -17.47 -6.46 17.99
C ALA A 157 -17.16 -5.89 19.39
N GLN A 158 -16.82 -6.76 20.35
CA GLN A 158 -16.37 -6.33 21.68
C GLN A 158 -15.10 -5.48 21.59
N ALA A 159 -14.10 -5.89 20.81
CA ALA A 159 -12.88 -5.10 20.61
C ALA A 159 -13.15 -3.76 19.90
N SER A 160 -14.04 -3.74 18.92
CA SER A 160 -14.43 -2.52 18.18
C SER A 160 -15.10 -1.49 19.08
N SER A 161 -15.84 -1.93 20.10
CA SER A 161 -16.40 -1.02 21.12
C SER A 161 -15.33 -0.28 21.94
N LEU A 162 -14.11 -0.84 22.03
CA LEU A 162 -12.96 -0.20 22.69
C LEU A 162 -12.21 0.76 21.75
N LEU A 163 -12.50 0.73 20.45
CA LEU A 163 -11.79 1.43 19.37
C LEU A 163 -12.77 2.25 18.50
N PRO A 164 -13.54 3.18 19.09
CA PRO A 164 -14.58 3.90 18.36
C PRO A 164 -14.00 4.66 17.14
N GLY A 165 -14.74 4.61 16.04
CA GLY A 165 -14.39 5.27 14.77
C GLY A 165 -13.44 4.47 13.88
N TRP A 166 -12.91 3.33 14.32
CA TRP A 166 -12.14 2.43 13.45
C TRP A 166 -13.05 1.33 12.88
N PRO A 167 -13.04 1.09 11.55
CA PRO A 167 -13.95 0.14 10.90
C PRO A 167 -13.47 -1.32 11.05
N ILE A 168 -13.03 -1.74 12.24
CA ILE A 168 -12.43 -3.06 12.50
C ILE A 168 -13.42 -4.19 12.19
N GLU A 169 -14.67 -4.08 12.64
CA GLU A 169 -15.71 -5.08 12.37
C GLU A 169 -15.96 -5.27 10.87
N ALA A 170 -16.12 -4.16 10.14
CA ALA A 170 -16.30 -4.19 8.68
C ALA A 170 -15.07 -4.77 7.97
N ALA A 171 -13.87 -4.44 8.45
CA ALA A 171 -12.62 -4.97 7.92
C ALA A 171 -12.49 -6.48 8.13
N VAL A 172 -12.82 -6.99 9.31
CA VAL A 172 -12.82 -8.43 9.59
C VAL A 172 -13.88 -9.14 8.75
N ALA A 173 -15.11 -8.65 8.74
CA ALA A 173 -16.20 -9.26 7.97
C ALA A 173 -15.84 -9.35 6.47
N ARG A 174 -15.26 -8.29 5.89
CA ARG A 174 -14.83 -8.30 4.48
C ARG A 174 -13.71 -9.30 4.20
N PHE A 175 -12.74 -9.45 5.10
CA PHE A 175 -11.67 -10.45 4.96
C PHE A 175 -12.24 -11.87 4.97
N LEU A 176 -13.20 -12.16 5.86
CA LEU A 176 -13.85 -13.47 5.98
C LEU A 176 -14.74 -13.81 4.77
N GLN A 177 -15.38 -12.80 4.17
CA GLN A 177 -16.14 -12.95 2.93
C GLN A 177 -15.24 -13.16 1.70
N GLY A 178 -13.98 -12.74 1.78
CA GLY A 178 -13.01 -12.96 0.71
C GLY A 178 -12.68 -14.44 0.55
N SER A 179 -12.84 -14.97 -0.65
CA SER A 179 -12.29 -16.29 -0.98
C SER A 179 -10.86 -16.11 -1.45
N CYS A 180 -9.91 -16.81 -0.84
CA CYS A 180 -8.58 -16.87 -1.42
C CYS A 180 -8.58 -17.84 -2.60
N GLN A 181 -8.52 -17.30 -3.81
CA GLN A 181 -8.35 -18.09 -5.02
C GLN A 181 -6.87 -18.08 -5.35
N ALA A 182 -6.27 -19.28 -5.45
CA ALA A 182 -4.93 -19.39 -6.00
C ALA A 182 -4.94 -18.75 -7.39
N ALA A 183 -4.01 -17.84 -7.65
CA ALA A 183 -3.83 -17.31 -8.99
C ALA A 183 -3.64 -18.50 -9.93
N GLY A 184 -4.58 -18.68 -10.87
CA GLY A 184 -4.46 -19.73 -11.87
C GLY A 184 -3.16 -19.55 -12.64
N GLN A 185 -2.56 -20.66 -13.10
CA GLN A 185 -1.44 -20.57 -14.05
C GLN A 185 -1.95 -19.93 -15.34
N LEU A 186 -1.72 -18.63 -15.49
CA LEU A 186 -1.97 -17.92 -16.73
C LEU A 186 -0.79 -18.15 -17.67
N SER A 187 -1.11 -18.52 -18.91
CA SER A 187 -0.16 -18.48 -20.02
C SER A 187 0.13 -17.02 -20.37
N CYS A 188 1.39 -16.70 -20.69
CA CYS A 188 1.76 -15.35 -21.10
C CYS A 188 1.06 -14.87 -22.40
N HIS A 189 0.44 -15.78 -23.16
CA HIS A 189 -0.38 -15.41 -24.33
C HIS A 189 -1.74 -14.82 -23.95
N ASP A 190 -2.27 -15.20 -22.79
CA ASP A 190 -3.51 -14.67 -22.21
C ASP A 190 -3.22 -13.63 -21.11
N ALA A 191 -1.97 -13.15 -21.07
CA ALA A 191 -1.52 -12.18 -20.09
C ALA A 191 -2.32 -10.89 -20.20
N LYS A 192 -2.88 -10.47 -19.07
CA LYS A 192 -3.52 -9.15 -18.91
C LYS A 192 -2.52 -8.03 -18.65
N LEU A 193 -1.22 -8.35 -18.58
CA LEU A 193 -0.17 -7.42 -18.18
C LEU A 193 1.02 -7.46 -19.14
N ASP A 194 1.34 -6.31 -19.71
CA ASP A 194 2.65 -6.01 -20.30
C ASP A 194 3.55 -5.38 -19.24
N LEU A 195 4.77 -5.92 -19.08
CA LEU A 195 5.81 -5.35 -18.23
C LEU A 195 6.93 -4.79 -19.11
N VAL A 196 7.04 -3.47 -19.15
CA VAL A 196 7.96 -2.75 -20.03
C VAL A 196 9.15 -2.23 -19.22
N VAL A 197 10.31 -2.83 -19.42
CA VAL A 197 11.51 -2.58 -18.60
C VAL A 197 12.59 -1.90 -19.42
N ALA A 198 13.00 -0.71 -18.99
CA ALA A 198 14.20 -0.03 -19.49
C ALA A 198 15.41 -0.43 -18.64
N VAL A 199 16.47 -0.98 -19.27
CA VAL A 199 17.60 -1.59 -18.55
C VAL A 199 18.96 -1.24 -19.18
N CYS A 200 19.98 -1.03 -18.37
CA CYS A 200 21.40 -0.94 -18.68
C CYS A 200 22.21 -1.76 -17.65
N ASN A 201 22.39 -3.06 -17.91
CA ASN A 201 23.19 -4.00 -17.10
C ASN A 201 22.69 -4.28 -15.66
N GLU A 202 21.52 -3.76 -15.24
CA GLU A 202 20.99 -4.07 -13.91
C GLU A 202 20.50 -5.52 -13.81
N ASP A 203 20.34 -6.00 -12.57
CA ASP A 203 19.79 -7.33 -12.30
C ASP A 203 18.27 -7.37 -12.50
N LEU A 204 17.81 -8.35 -13.27
CA LEU A 204 16.40 -8.56 -13.61
C LEU A 204 15.84 -9.85 -12.98
N SER A 205 16.52 -10.45 -12.01
CA SER A 205 16.06 -11.67 -11.31
C SER A 205 14.66 -11.52 -10.72
N TRP A 206 14.28 -10.31 -10.32
CA TRP A 206 12.95 -9.98 -9.79
C TRP A 206 11.80 -10.23 -10.78
N LEU A 207 12.09 -10.31 -12.09
CA LEU A 207 11.09 -10.62 -13.11
C LEU A 207 10.49 -12.02 -12.95
N GLN A 208 11.16 -12.92 -12.21
CA GLN A 208 10.64 -14.27 -11.91
C GLN A 208 9.33 -14.24 -11.10
N ALA A 209 9.04 -13.14 -10.40
CA ALA A 209 7.76 -12.94 -9.71
C ALA A 209 6.58 -12.64 -10.66
N PHE A 210 6.86 -12.48 -11.97
CA PHE A 210 5.89 -12.11 -13.01
C PHE A 210 5.78 -13.16 -14.13
N PRO A 211 5.54 -14.45 -13.80
CA PRO A 211 5.57 -15.54 -14.79
C PRO A 211 4.45 -15.48 -15.83
N ASP A 212 3.42 -14.69 -15.57
CA ASP A 212 2.20 -14.51 -16.34
C ASP A 212 2.13 -13.15 -17.07
N ALA A 213 3.20 -12.35 -17.02
CA ALA A 213 3.30 -11.09 -17.76
C ALA A 213 4.03 -11.29 -19.11
N ARG A 214 3.68 -10.48 -20.10
CA ARG A 214 4.49 -10.33 -21.33
C ARG A 214 5.62 -9.35 -21.04
N LEU A 215 6.85 -9.79 -21.23
CA LEU A 215 8.02 -9.00 -20.85
C LEU A 215 8.61 -8.28 -22.06
N TRP A 216 8.70 -6.96 -21.98
CA TRP A 216 9.32 -6.11 -23.01
C TRP A 216 10.58 -5.47 -22.45
N ILE A 217 11.74 -6.00 -22.83
CA ILE A 217 13.04 -5.58 -22.30
C ILE A 217 13.74 -4.67 -23.30
N TYR A 218 13.84 -3.39 -22.95
CA TYR A 218 14.53 -2.36 -23.72
C TYR A 218 15.93 -2.14 -23.14
N ALA A 219 16.94 -2.77 -23.75
CA ALA A 219 18.32 -2.69 -23.31
C ALA A 219 19.07 -1.52 -23.94
N LYS A 220 19.64 -0.66 -23.09
CA LYS A 220 20.44 0.51 -23.46
C LYS A 220 21.94 0.19 -23.58
N CYS A 221 22.40 -0.91 -22.99
CA CYS A 221 23.83 -1.21 -22.79
C CYS A 221 24.24 -2.62 -23.28
N GLY A 222 23.54 -3.13 -24.30
CA GLY A 222 23.76 -4.45 -24.87
C GLY A 222 22.80 -5.52 -24.34
N LEU A 223 22.65 -6.61 -25.11
CA LEU A 223 21.66 -7.67 -24.87
C LEU A 223 22.24 -9.04 -24.50
N GLN A 224 23.54 -9.30 -24.72
CA GLN A 224 24.11 -10.65 -24.59
C GLN A 224 23.80 -11.28 -23.22
N ASP A 225 24.13 -10.58 -22.14
CA ASP A 225 23.99 -11.11 -20.78
C ASP A 225 22.52 -11.23 -20.36
N LEU A 226 21.67 -10.29 -20.81
CA LEU A 226 20.25 -10.27 -20.46
C LEU A 226 19.49 -11.45 -21.07
N ARG A 227 19.81 -11.80 -22.32
CA ARG A 227 19.21 -12.97 -23.00
C ARG A 227 19.53 -14.28 -22.29
N LEU A 228 20.76 -14.43 -21.80
CA LEU A 228 21.16 -15.61 -21.03
C LEU A 228 20.42 -15.69 -19.69
N LYS A 229 20.32 -14.56 -18.97
CA LYS A 229 19.64 -14.49 -17.67
C LYS A 229 18.14 -14.77 -17.74
N LEU A 230 17.50 -14.38 -18.83
CA LEU A 230 16.04 -14.49 -19.02
C LEU A 230 15.64 -15.58 -20.02
N ALA A 231 16.57 -16.49 -20.39
CA ALA A 231 16.29 -17.55 -21.36
C ALA A 231 15.15 -18.49 -20.96
N ALA A 232 14.88 -18.63 -19.66
CA ALA A 232 13.80 -19.45 -19.12
C ALA A 232 12.47 -18.69 -18.94
N ALA A 233 12.47 -17.36 -19.08
CA ALA A 233 11.25 -16.58 -18.93
C ALA A 233 10.40 -16.72 -20.21
N PRO A 234 9.11 -17.04 -20.08
CA PRO A 234 8.22 -17.14 -21.24
C PRO A 234 7.90 -15.75 -21.79
N CYS A 235 7.61 -15.65 -23.10
CA CYS A 235 7.15 -14.42 -23.77
C CYS A 235 8.02 -13.17 -23.57
N VAL A 236 9.35 -13.28 -23.60
CA VAL A 236 10.24 -12.11 -23.53
C VAL A 236 10.58 -11.58 -24.92
N VAL A 237 10.31 -10.29 -25.12
CA VAL A 237 10.74 -9.53 -26.29
C VAL A 237 11.90 -8.62 -25.90
N PHE A 238 13.03 -8.78 -26.59
CA PHE A 238 14.20 -7.94 -26.38
C PHE A 238 14.33 -6.91 -27.49
N GLN A 239 14.57 -5.66 -27.11
CA GLN A 239 14.89 -4.59 -28.02
C GLN A 239 16.11 -3.80 -27.53
N GLU A 240 17.05 -3.54 -28.43
CA GLU A 240 18.19 -2.67 -28.13
C GLU A 240 17.84 -1.22 -28.49
N LEU A 241 18.29 -0.28 -27.66
CA LEU A 241 18.10 1.16 -27.85
C LEU A 241 19.42 1.90 -27.59
N PRO A 242 19.63 3.08 -28.20
CA PRO A 242 20.77 3.92 -27.86
C PRO A 242 20.67 4.37 -26.39
N ASN A 243 21.81 4.36 -25.68
CA ASN A 243 21.88 4.89 -24.33
C ASN A 243 21.90 6.42 -24.34
N LEU A 244 20.72 7.04 -24.35
CA LEU A 244 20.56 8.49 -24.19
C LEU A 244 20.39 8.90 -22.72
N ALA A 245 20.74 8.03 -21.76
CA ALA A 245 20.56 8.24 -20.33
C ALA A 245 19.12 8.59 -19.91
N MET A 246 18.11 8.09 -20.66
CA MET A 246 16.69 8.33 -20.38
C MET A 246 15.89 7.04 -20.52
N GLU A 247 15.09 6.69 -19.51
CA GLU A 247 14.12 5.58 -19.57
C GLU A 247 12.93 5.91 -20.47
N SER A 248 12.56 7.19 -20.56
CA SER A 248 11.43 7.66 -21.35
C SER A 248 11.50 7.28 -22.82
N LEU A 249 12.71 7.17 -23.39
CA LEU A 249 12.89 6.69 -24.75
C LEU A 249 12.35 5.26 -24.93
N ALA A 250 12.60 4.37 -23.97
CA ALA A 250 12.11 3.00 -24.03
C ALA A 250 10.59 2.97 -23.98
N TYR A 251 9.98 3.74 -23.07
CA TYR A 251 8.54 3.77 -22.89
C TYR A 251 7.82 4.39 -24.10
N ALA A 252 8.33 5.52 -24.61
CA ALA A 252 7.81 6.14 -25.83
C ALA A 252 7.95 5.20 -27.05
N THR A 253 9.10 4.55 -27.19
CA THR A 253 9.32 3.57 -28.27
C THR A 253 8.36 2.39 -28.17
N HIS A 254 8.07 1.92 -26.95
CA HIS A 254 7.10 0.85 -26.73
C HIS A 254 5.70 1.26 -27.16
N MET A 255 5.26 2.45 -26.74
CA MET A 255 3.93 2.97 -27.07
C MET A 255 3.75 3.18 -28.58
N ASP A 256 4.77 3.73 -29.25
CA ASP A 256 4.75 3.98 -30.69
C ASP A 256 4.68 2.67 -31.51
N ARG A 257 5.51 1.68 -31.15
CA ARG A 257 5.65 0.45 -31.96
C ARG A 257 4.59 -0.60 -31.71
N ASN A 258 3.99 -0.60 -30.52
CA ASN A 258 3.03 -1.63 -30.11
C ASN A 258 1.62 -1.07 -29.95
N TYR A 259 1.36 0.11 -30.51
CA TYR A 259 0.05 0.74 -30.48
C TYR A 259 -1.03 -0.19 -31.03
N GLY A 260 -2.03 -0.51 -30.20
CA GLY A 260 -3.13 -1.43 -30.55
C GLY A 260 -2.87 -2.92 -30.23
N GLY A 261 -1.69 -3.28 -29.74
CA GLY A 261 -1.33 -4.65 -29.32
C GLY A 261 -1.11 -4.84 -27.81
N PHE A 262 -1.45 -3.82 -27.00
CA PHE A 262 -1.25 -3.86 -25.55
C PHE A 262 -2.11 -4.94 -24.88
N ALA A 263 -1.62 -5.44 -23.77
CA ALA A 263 -2.44 -6.16 -22.82
C ALA A 263 -3.43 -5.18 -22.16
N ASP A 264 -4.38 -5.71 -21.38
CA ASP A 264 -5.35 -4.90 -20.63
C ASP A 264 -4.66 -3.82 -19.78
N PHE A 265 -3.47 -4.13 -19.25
CA PHE A 265 -2.63 -3.23 -18.48
C PHE A 265 -1.19 -3.24 -19.00
N THR A 266 -0.54 -2.07 -18.93
CA THR A 266 0.89 -1.92 -19.20
C THR A 266 1.56 -1.26 -18.01
N LEU A 267 2.63 -1.88 -17.52
CA LEU A 267 3.40 -1.38 -16.41
C LEU A 267 4.84 -1.05 -16.86
N PHE A 268 5.20 0.23 -16.78
CA PHE A 268 6.52 0.74 -17.12
C PHE A 268 7.43 0.73 -15.90
N LEU A 269 8.59 0.09 -16.00
CA LEU A 269 9.55 -0.05 -14.90
C LEU A 269 10.99 0.18 -15.37
N GLN A 270 11.87 0.49 -14.43
CA GLN A 270 13.31 0.55 -14.65
C GLN A 270 13.96 -0.80 -14.33
N GLY A 271 15.23 -0.98 -14.67
CA GLY A 271 15.99 -2.18 -14.30
C GLY A 271 16.05 -2.45 -12.79
N LYS A 272 15.96 -1.39 -11.96
CA LYS A 272 15.89 -1.45 -10.50
C LYS A 272 14.64 -0.76 -9.96
N PRO A 273 13.45 -1.31 -10.18
CA PRO A 273 12.20 -0.61 -9.87
C PRO A 273 12.06 -0.32 -8.37
N PHE A 274 12.64 -1.16 -7.51
CA PHE A 274 12.45 -1.08 -6.06
C PHE A 274 13.26 -0.02 -5.34
N GLU A 275 14.24 0.58 -6.03
CA GLU A 275 14.82 1.82 -5.51
C GLU A 275 13.79 2.96 -5.60
N HIS A 276 12.80 2.87 -6.49
CA HIS A 276 11.88 3.96 -6.84
C HIS A 276 10.44 3.74 -6.33
N ALA A 277 9.99 2.49 -6.30
CA ALA A 277 8.68 2.07 -5.84
C ALA A 277 8.80 0.99 -4.76
N PRO A 278 8.02 1.02 -3.67
CA PRO A 278 8.01 -0.05 -2.69
C PRO A 278 7.68 -1.40 -3.36
N HIS A 279 8.48 -2.44 -3.08
CA HIS A 279 8.29 -3.78 -3.63
C HIS A 279 6.86 -4.28 -3.46
N ILE A 280 6.32 -4.11 -2.25
CA ILE A 280 4.97 -4.52 -1.88
C ILE A 280 3.90 -3.86 -2.76
N LEU A 281 4.05 -2.58 -3.07
CA LEU A 281 3.09 -1.85 -3.90
C LEU A 281 3.05 -2.38 -5.34
N VAL A 282 4.21 -2.72 -5.90
CA VAL A 282 4.31 -3.33 -7.24
C VAL A 282 3.62 -4.70 -7.24
N GLU A 283 3.93 -5.53 -6.24
CA GLU A 283 3.30 -6.85 -6.10
C GLU A 283 1.79 -6.77 -5.96
N ASP A 284 1.28 -5.84 -5.15
CA ASP A 284 -0.16 -5.70 -4.92
C ASP A 284 -0.89 -5.18 -6.15
N ALA A 285 -0.29 -4.22 -6.87
CA ALA A 285 -0.86 -3.71 -8.12
C ALA A 285 -0.97 -4.84 -9.15
N VAL A 286 0.08 -5.63 -9.31
CA VAL A 286 0.06 -6.80 -10.20
C VAL A 286 -0.90 -7.88 -9.72
N GLY A 287 -0.91 -8.17 -8.41
CA GLY A 287 -1.84 -9.13 -7.82
C GLY A 287 -3.30 -8.74 -8.05
N ALA A 288 -3.63 -7.45 -7.88
CA ALA A 288 -4.96 -6.93 -8.18
C ALA A 288 -5.32 -7.04 -9.67
N ILE A 289 -4.35 -6.83 -10.57
CA ILE A 289 -4.56 -7.03 -12.03
C ILE A 289 -4.86 -8.50 -12.32
N ARG A 290 -4.08 -9.43 -11.75
CA ARG A 290 -4.26 -10.89 -11.90
C ARG A 290 -5.63 -11.34 -11.44
N ALA A 291 -6.10 -10.81 -10.31
CA ALA A 291 -7.40 -11.12 -9.75
C ALA A 291 -8.57 -10.43 -10.49
N GLY A 292 -8.29 -9.56 -11.47
CA GLY A 292 -9.32 -8.78 -12.16
C GLY A 292 -10.00 -7.73 -11.27
N LEU A 293 -9.34 -7.35 -10.17
CA LEU A 293 -9.84 -6.38 -9.19
C LEU A 293 -9.31 -4.97 -9.43
N TYR A 294 -8.30 -4.83 -10.29
CA TYR A 294 -7.68 -3.56 -10.58
C TYR A 294 -8.56 -2.70 -11.50
N ALA A 295 -9.07 -1.59 -10.97
CA ALA A 295 -9.98 -0.67 -11.66
C ALA A 295 -9.45 0.77 -11.74
N VAL A 296 -8.13 0.94 -11.59
CA VAL A 296 -7.49 2.26 -11.65
C VAL A 296 -6.96 2.50 -13.07
N PRO A 297 -7.44 3.53 -13.80
CA PRO A 297 -7.01 3.76 -15.19
C PRO A 297 -5.51 4.09 -15.31
N PHE A 298 -4.95 4.71 -14.28
CA PHE A 298 -3.55 5.11 -14.24
C PHE A 298 -3.05 5.15 -12.80
N LEU A 299 -1.94 4.46 -12.52
CA LEU A 299 -1.27 4.48 -11.22
C LEU A 299 0.19 4.82 -11.41
N HIS A 300 0.62 5.82 -10.67
CA HIS A 300 2.01 6.23 -10.62
C HIS A 300 2.69 5.53 -9.43
N LEU A 301 3.59 4.59 -9.73
CA LEU A 301 4.28 3.77 -8.70
C LEU A 301 5.47 4.46 -8.04
N ASN A 302 5.99 5.51 -8.66
CA ASN A 302 7.13 6.25 -8.13
C ASN A 302 6.74 6.98 -6.84
N SER A 303 7.52 6.74 -5.78
CA SER A 303 7.57 7.64 -4.64
C SER A 303 8.04 9.02 -5.12
N ARG A 304 7.48 10.12 -4.59
CA ARG A 304 7.92 11.47 -4.96
C ARG A 304 9.41 11.62 -4.63
N ARG A 305 10.28 11.49 -5.63
CA ARG A 305 11.73 11.69 -5.49
C ARG A 305 12.14 13.17 -5.57
N PHE A 306 11.19 14.11 -5.64
CA PHE A 306 11.51 15.53 -5.77
C PHE A 306 11.29 16.30 -4.48
N LEU A 307 12.23 17.20 -4.23
CA LEU A 307 12.06 18.40 -3.44
C LEU A 307 10.79 19.09 -3.94
N ALA A 308 9.70 18.91 -3.20
CA ALA A 308 8.54 19.76 -3.33
C ALA A 308 9.01 21.14 -2.83
N GLY A 309 9.24 22.06 -3.77
CA GLY A 309 9.86 23.35 -3.50
C GLY A 309 8.93 24.47 -3.91
N SER A 310 8.95 25.56 -3.16
CA SER A 310 8.42 26.83 -3.64
C SER A 310 9.59 27.80 -3.78
N SER A 311 9.67 28.48 -4.92
CA SER A 311 10.57 29.62 -5.09
C SER A 311 9.81 30.75 -5.76
N PHE A 312 10.20 31.99 -5.48
CA PHE A 312 9.60 33.14 -6.15
C PHE A 312 9.71 33.04 -7.68
N CYS A 313 10.82 32.51 -8.21
CA CYS A 313 10.99 32.29 -9.65
C CYS A 313 9.99 31.28 -10.22
N LEU A 314 9.75 30.14 -9.55
CA LEU A 314 8.80 29.13 -10.05
C LEU A 314 7.35 29.65 -10.00
N ARG A 315 7.02 30.42 -8.96
CA ARG A 315 5.70 31.08 -8.83
C ARG A 315 5.47 32.10 -9.95
N ASP A 316 6.43 33.00 -10.18
CA ASP A 316 6.35 34.01 -11.24
C ASP A 316 6.25 33.37 -12.63
N LEU A 317 7.05 32.33 -12.89
CA LEU A 317 6.99 31.57 -14.14
C LEU A 317 5.61 30.94 -14.36
N PHE A 318 5.04 30.29 -13.33
CA PHE A 318 3.71 29.67 -13.42
C PHE A 318 2.61 30.69 -13.67
N GLN A 319 2.64 31.83 -12.97
CA GLN A 319 1.68 32.92 -13.18
C GLN A 319 1.72 33.47 -14.61
N ARG A 320 2.91 33.54 -15.21
CA ARG A 320 3.06 33.96 -16.61
C ARG A 320 2.54 32.91 -17.60
N LEU A 321 2.77 31.63 -17.33
CA LEU A 321 2.36 30.53 -18.20
C LEU A 321 0.86 30.19 -18.06
N PHE A 322 0.28 30.41 -16.88
CA PHE A 322 -1.09 30.03 -16.53
C PHE A 322 -1.78 31.18 -15.76
N PRO A 323 -2.07 32.31 -16.42
CA PRO A 323 -2.53 33.54 -15.74
C PRO A 323 -3.89 33.41 -15.04
N GLU A 324 -4.73 32.46 -15.47
CA GLU A 324 -6.04 32.21 -14.86
C GLU A 324 -6.01 31.11 -13.78
N SER A 325 -4.87 30.46 -13.57
CA SER A 325 -4.73 29.36 -12.61
C SER A 325 -4.26 29.86 -11.25
N THR A 326 -4.82 29.30 -10.18
CA THR A 326 -4.26 29.45 -8.84
C THR A 326 -2.86 28.87 -8.77
N VAL A 327 -1.90 29.70 -8.35
CA VAL A 327 -0.50 29.29 -8.18
C VAL A 327 -0.41 28.24 -7.07
N PRO A 328 0.10 27.03 -7.34
CA PRO A 328 0.26 26.03 -6.31
C PRO A 328 1.28 26.50 -5.26
N GLU A 329 1.02 26.19 -3.98
CA GLU A 329 1.95 26.52 -2.89
C GLU A 329 3.31 25.84 -3.07
N VAL A 330 3.31 24.66 -3.69
CA VAL A 330 4.50 23.86 -3.89
C VAL A 330 4.56 23.36 -5.32
N PHE A 331 5.67 23.63 -5.98
CA PHE A 331 5.99 23.09 -7.29
C PHE A 331 6.69 21.76 -7.10
N ALA A 332 6.03 20.70 -7.55
CA ALA A 332 6.70 19.43 -7.77
C ALA A 332 7.21 19.43 -9.21
N SER A 333 8.53 19.41 -9.40
CA SER A 333 9.06 18.99 -10.68
C SER A 333 8.92 17.48 -10.78
N TYR A 334 8.53 17.02 -11.96
CA TYR A 334 8.52 15.61 -12.32
C TYR A 334 9.81 15.36 -13.11
N CYS A 335 10.77 14.64 -12.54
CA CYS A 335 11.84 14.08 -13.39
C CYS A 335 11.28 12.84 -14.07
N CYS A 336 11.19 12.96 -15.38
CA CYS A 336 10.70 11.97 -16.31
C CYS A 336 11.40 10.63 -16.11
N SER A 337 10.74 9.68 -15.44
CA SER A 337 11.17 8.28 -15.48
C SER A 337 10.11 7.25 -15.07
N GLN A 338 8.81 7.52 -15.35
CA GLN A 338 7.72 6.53 -15.51
C GLN A 338 6.41 7.19 -15.92
#